data_AF-A0A535ISK7-F1
#
_entry.id   AF-A0A535ISK7-F1
#
_cell.length_a   1.000
_cell.length_b   1.000
_cell.length_c   1.000
_cell.angle_alpha   90.00
_cell.angle_beta   90.00
_cell.angle_gamma   90.00
#
_symmetry.space_group_name_H-M   'P 1'
#
loop_
_entity.id
_entity.type
_entity.pdbx_description
1 polymer ?
#
loop_
_entity_poly.entity_id
_entity_poly.type
_entity_poly.pdbx_seq_one_letter_code
_entity_poly.pdbx_strand_id
1 'polypeptide(L)' 'MTDPLSIVAFPDGAACTFYGSAYGELLRSLTAFEGAMLHEHCRSRGDEACVWRTAAAEVFE' A
#
# COMPACT_ATOMS: atom_id res chain seq x y z
N MET A 1 7.10 -11.40 -15.41
CA MET A 1 7.11 -9.92 -15.31
C MET A 1 8.26 -9.55 -14.39
N THR A 2 9.13 -8.63 -14.77
CA THR A 2 10.31 -8.25 -13.97
C THR A 2 9.90 -7.39 -12.79
N ASP A 3 10.53 -7.57 -11.63
CA ASP A 3 10.24 -6.79 -10.43
C ASP A 3 10.50 -5.27 -10.67
N PRO A 4 9.65 -4.37 -10.14
CA PRO A 4 9.88 -2.92 -10.25
C PRO A 4 11.21 -2.52 -9.60
N LEU A 5 11.96 -1.61 -10.25
CA LEU A 5 13.27 -1.14 -9.76
C LEU A 5 13.24 -0.65 -8.31
N SER A 6 12.14 -0.04 -7.91
CA SER A 6 12.00 0.49 -6.58
C SER A 6 11.77 -0.56 -5.49
N ILE A 7 11.21 -1.72 -5.84
CA ILE A 7 11.14 -2.89 -4.96
C ILE A 7 12.53 -3.53 -4.85
N VAL A 8 13.28 -3.56 -5.94
CA VAL A 8 14.67 -4.08 -5.96
C VAL A 8 15.62 -3.18 -5.16
N ALA A 9 15.43 -1.86 -5.22
CA ALA A 9 16.26 -0.90 -4.49
C ALA A 9 16.06 -0.93 -2.97
N PHE A 10 14.85 -1.29 -2.51
CA PHE A 10 14.48 -1.34 -1.09
C PHE A 10 13.90 -2.72 -0.72
N PRO A 11 14.73 -3.78 -0.73
CA PRO A 11 14.27 -5.15 -0.49
C PRO A 11 13.80 -5.38 0.94
N ASP A 12 14.20 -4.53 1.89
CA ASP A 12 13.72 -4.49 3.27
C ASP A 12 12.28 -3.94 3.41
N GLY A 13 11.71 -3.45 2.30
CA GLY A 13 10.37 -2.90 2.25
C GLY A 13 10.29 -1.44 2.71
N ALA A 14 11.42 -0.72 2.86
CA ALA A 14 11.41 0.69 3.25
C ALA A 14 10.54 1.56 2.31
N ALA A 15 10.47 1.21 1.02
CA ALA A 15 9.62 1.90 0.05
C ALA A 15 8.11 1.61 0.20
N CYS A 16 7.72 0.53 0.90
CA CYS A 16 6.32 0.10 0.96
C CYS A 16 5.42 1.10 1.71
N THR A 17 5.94 1.76 2.73
CA THR A 17 5.22 2.83 3.45
C THR A 17 4.95 4.02 2.54
N PHE A 18 5.93 4.39 1.70
CA PHE A 18 5.76 5.45 0.71
C PHE A 18 4.67 5.08 -0.30
N TYR A 19 4.68 3.85 -0.84
CA TYR A 19 3.64 3.41 -1.79
C TYR A 19 2.25 3.40 -1.18
N GLY A 20 2.10 2.82 0.02
CA GLY A 20 0.81 2.81 0.72
C GLY A 20 0.28 4.23 0.95
N SER A 21 1.16 5.15 1.35
CA SER A 21 0.79 6.56 1.57
C SER A 21 0.41 7.26 0.26
N ALA A 22 1.22 7.08 -0.80
CA ALA A 22 0.98 7.68 -2.10
C ALA A 22 -0.35 7.20 -2.72
N TYR A 23 -0.66 5.90 -2.62
CA TYR A 23 -1.95 5.36 -3.07
C TYR A 23 -3.11 5.89 -2.23
N GLY A 24 -2.94 6.00 -0.91
CA GLY A 24 -3.95 6.60 -0.03
C GLY A 24 -4.26 8.06 -0.39
N GLU A 25 -3.24 8.88 -0.60
CA GLU A 25 -3.41 10.29 -1.00
C GLU A 25 -3.99 10.43 -2.41
N LEU A 26 -3.59 9.55 -3.34
CA LEU A 26 -4.15 9.54 -4.68
C LEU A 26 -5.65 9.23 -4.64
N LEU A 27 -6.07 8.26 -3.84
CA LEU A 27 -7.49 7.95 -3.64
C LEU A 27 -8.23 9.12 -2.99
N ARG A 28 -7.68 9.80 -1.98
CA ARG A 28 -8.27 11.02 -1.38
C ARG A 28 -8.40 12.17 -2.37
N SER A 29 -7.48 12.26 -3.32
CA SER A 29 -7.49 13.32 -4.34
C SER A 29 -8.49 13.04 -5.46
N LEU A 30 -8.67 11.77 -5.83
CA LEU A 30 -9.54 11.35 -6.92
C LEU A 30 -10.96 10.97 -6.45
N THR A 31 -11.14 10.70 -5.16
CA THR A 31 -12.38 10.21 -4.54
C THR A 31 -12.51 10.80 -3.13
N ALA A 32 -13.68 10.68 -2.49
CA ALA A 32 -13.85 11.06 -1.08
C ALA A 32 -13.40 9.94 -0.11
N PHE A 33 -12.23 9.34 -0.34
CA PHE A 33 -11.76 8.19 0.44
C PHE A 33 -11.35 8.58 1.87
N GLU A 34 -12.14 8.17 2.87
CA GLU A 34 -11.87 8.39 4.30
C GLU A 34 -11.36 7.13 5.04
N GLY A 35 -10.98 6.10 4.30
CA GLY A 35 -10.55 4.81 4.86
C GLY A 35 -9.05 4.71 5.16
N ALA A 36 -8.65 3.49 5.54
CA ALA A 36 -7.25 3.11 5.74
C ALA A 36 -6.70 2.35 4.53
N MET A 37 -5.40 2.52 4.27
CA MET A 37 -4.65 1.71 3.31
C MET A 37 -3.87 0.63 4.05
N LEU A 38 -4.35 -0.61 4.02
CA LEU A 38 -3.76 -1.75 4.70
C LEU A 38 -2.71 -2.43 3.82
N HIS A 39 -1.55 -2.73 4.38
CA HIS A 39 -0.47 -3.45 3.69
C HIS A 39 -0.48 -4.94 4.07
N GLU A 40 -1.40 -5.69 3.45
CA GLU A 40 -1.73 -7.08 3.80
C GLU A 40 -0.58 -8.06 3.53
N HIS A 41 0.07 -7.94 2.37
CA HIS A 41 1.21 -8.78 1.99
C HIS A 41 2.41 -7.90 1.67
N CYS A 42 3.62 -8.34 2.05
CA CYS A 42 4.87 -7.64 1.82
C CYS A 42 6.00 -8.62 1.50
N ARG A 43 6.73 -8.35 0.42
CA ARG A 43 7.91 -9.14 0.05
C ARG A 43 9.02 -9.13 1.09
N SER A 44 9.18 -8.04 1.84
CA SER A 44 10.18 -8.00 2.92
C SER A 44 9.81 -8.90 4.11
N ARG A 45 8.56 -9.38 4.19
CA ARG A 45 8.10 -10.40 5.14
C ARG A 45 8.15 -11.81 4.56
N GLY A 46 8.58 -11.98 3.31
CA GLY A 46 8.62 -13.26 2.61
C GLY A 46 7.37 -13.60 1.79
N ASP A 47 6.42 -12.66 1.62
CA ASP A 47 5.28 -12.85 0.71
C ASP A 47 5.72 -12.75 -0.76
N GLU A 48 4.95 -13.33 -1.69
CA GLU A 48 5.25 -13.31 -3.14
C GLU A 48 5.17 -11.90 -3.76
N ALA A 49 4.27 -11.06 -3.25
CA ALA A 49 4.00 -9.73 -3.76
C ALA A 49 3.58 -8.77 -2.64
N CYS A 50 3.80 -7.47 -2.85
CA CYS A 50 3.22 -6.46 -1.97
C CYS A 50 1.76 -6.21 -2.38
N VAL A 51 0.84 -6.22 -1.41
CA VAL A 51 -0.58 -6.01 -1.65
C VAL A 51 -1.09 -4.94 -0.69
N TRP A 52 -1.67 -3.89 -1.25
CA TRP A 52 -2.37 -2.86 -0.51
C TRP A 52 -3.88 -2.97 -0.76
N ARG A 53 -4.66 -2.89 0.31
CA ARG A 53 -6.12 -2.87 0.24
C ARG A 53 -6.69 -1.69 0.99
N THR A 54 -7.74 -1.12 0.44
CA THR A 54 -8.55 -0.12 1.12
C THR A 54 -9.47 -0.80 2.11
N ALA A 55 -9.49 -0.32 3.35
CA ALA A 55 -10.52 -0.63 4.33
C ALA A 55 -11.35 0.63 4.57
N ALA A 56 -12.68 0.53 4.46
CA ALA A 56 -13.56 1.63 4.83
C ALA A 56 -13.47 1.87 6.35
N ALA A 57 -13.53 3.13 6.78
CA ALA A 57 -13.81 3.41 8.17
C ALA A 57 -15.27 3.00 8.43
N GLU A 58 -15.49 2.03 9.32
CA GLU A 58 -16.86 1.75 9.76
C GLU A 58 -17.35 2.98 10.54
N VAL A 59 -18.34 3.67 9.96
CA VAL A 59 -19.06 4.73 10.68
C VAL A 59 -20.05 4.01 11.58
N PHE A 60 -19.76 3.95 12.88
CA PHE A 60 -20.77 3.54 13.86
C PHE A 60 -21.80 4.67 13.93
N GLU A 61 -23.01 4.39 13.46
CA GLU A 61 -24.19 5.25 13.60
C GLU A 61 -24.83 5.11 14.99
#